data_AF-A0A8S2SUW0-F1
#
_entry.id   AF-A0A8S2SUW0-F1
#
_cell.length_a   1.000
_cell.length_b   1.000
_cell.length_c   1.000
_cell.angle_alpha   90.00
_cell.angle_beta   90.00
_cell.angle_gamma   90.00
#
_symmetry.space_group_name_H-M   'P 1'
#
loop_
_entity.id
_entity.type
_entity.pdbx_description
1 polymer ?
#
loop_
_entity_poly.entity_id
_entity_poly.type
_entity_poly.pdbx_seq_one_letter_code
_entity_poly.pdbx_strand_id
1 'polypeptide(L)'
;MKHAQSLWRKIQEIGMSRYFLQKKENYNISDVERKQVDHWFLGAIGLALIPADIVESTWVDIIYLHTPDYVGAVTFNDYLVQTYVDKDVSLFEIETWNANNAILNDLPRTNNHVEGYNSRLE
;
A
#
# COMPACT_ATOMS: atom_id res chain seq x y z
N MET A 1 -7.87 6.42 -6.88
CA MET A 1 -8.00 4.95 -6.97
C MET A 1 -7.34 4.32 -8.23
N LYS A 2 -6.35 4.97 -8.87
CA LYS A 2 -5.64 4.40 -10.04
C LYS A 2 -4.41 3.53 -9.64
N HIS A 3 -3.74 3.89 -8.54
CA HIS A 3 -2.54 3.21 -8.04
C HIS A 3 -2.79 1.73 -7.69
N ALA A 4 -3.71 1.44 -6.76
CA ALA A 4 -4.00 0.06 -6.34
C ALA A 4 -4.46 -0.85 -7.49
N GLN A 5 -5.20 -0.32 -8.47
CA GLN A 5 -5.61 -1.06 -9.66
C GLN A 5 -4.42 -1.43 -10.56
N SER A 6 -3.45 -0.52 -10.74
CA SER A 6 -2.21 -0.81 -11.47
C SER A 6 -1.38 -1.88 -10.78
N LEU A 7 -1.24 -1.81 -9.45
CA LEU A 7 -0.53 -2.82 -8.67
C LEU A 7 -1.18 -4.20 -8.81
N TRP A 8 -2.51 -4.27 -8.72
CA TRP A 8 -3.24 -5.51 -8.88
C TRP A 8 -3.06 -6.13 -10.27
N ARG A 9 -3.06 -5.31 -11.33
CA ARG A 9 -2.77 -5.79 -12.70
C ARG A 9 -1.38 -6.40 -12.78
N LYS A 10 -0.38 -5.79 -12.13
CA LYS A 10 0.98 -6.36 -12.11
C LYS A 10 1.04 -7.69 -11.38
N ILE A 11 0.36 -7.83 -10.23
CA ILE A 11 0.22 -9.09 -9.50
C ILE A 11 -0.39 -10.21 -10.37
N GLN A 12 -1.39 -9.87 -11.20
CA GLN A 12 -1.99 -10.82 -12.13
C GLN A 12 -1.01 -11.23 -13.23
N GLU A 13 -0.29 -10.27 -13.82
CA GLU A 13 0.69 -10.49 -14.88
C GLU A 13 1.82 -11.45 -14.44
N ILE A 14 2.35 -11.29 -13.23
CA ILE A 14 3.44 -12.11 -12.68
C ILE A 14 2.96 -13.45 -12.08
N GLY A 15 1.67 -13.76 -12.20
CA GLY A 15 1.07 -15.02 -11.74
C GLY A 15 0.98 -15.15 -10.21
N MET A 16 1.08 -14.06 -9.45
CA MET A 16 0.92 -14.06 -7.99
C MET A 16 -0.54 -13.95 -7.54
N SER A 17 -1.48 -13.69 -8.46
CA SER A 17 -2.92 -13.67 -8.16
C SER A 17 -3.43 -14.95 -7.50
N ARG A 18 -2.76 -16.10 -7.73
CA ARG A 18 -3.04 -17.39 -7.09
C ARG A 18 -2.96 -17.38 -5.56
N TYR A 19 -2.12 -16.50 -4.99
CA TYR A 19 -1.99 -16.36 -3.52
C TYR A 19 -3.20 -15.63 -2.91
N PHE A 20 -3.98 -14.90 -3.73
CA PHE A 20 -5.10 -14.07 -3.29
C PHE A 20 -6.48 -14.67 -3.67
N LEU A 21 -6.57 -15.38 -4.80
CA LEU A 21 -7.82 -15.90 -5.37
C LEU A 21 -8.10 -17.33 -4.91
N GLN A 22 -8.40 -17.51 -3.63
CA GLN A 22 -8.58 -18.85 -3.06
C GLN A 22 -10.03 -19.35 -3.24
N LYS A 23 -10.26 -20.07 -4.33
CA LYS A 23 -11.18 -21.23 -4.34
C LYS A 23 -10.65 -22.26 -5.35
N LYS A 24 -9.80 -23.19 -4.88
CA LYS A 24 -9.63 -24.57 -5.37
C LYS A 24 -8.34 -25.20 -4.83
N GLU A 25 -8.50 -26.03 -3.80
CA GLU A 25 -7.99 -27.40 -3.60
C GLU A 25 -6.58 -27.87 -4.05
N ASN A 26 -5.76 -27.10 -4.79
CA ASN A 26 -4.57 -27.63 -5.46
C ASN A 26 -3.25 -26.90 -5.17
N TYR A 27 -3.23 -25.88 -4.31
CA TYR A 27 -1.99 -25.21 -3.89
C TYR A 27 -1.77 -25.37 -2.40
N ASN A 28 -0.78 -26.18 -2.00
CA ASN A 28 -0.27 -26.29 -0.63
C ASN A 28 0.54 -25.02 -0.28
N ILE A 29 -0.14 -23.88 -0.13
CA ILE A 29 0.47 -22.66 0.41
C ILE A 29 0.15 -22.63 1.90
N SER A 30 1.17 -22.45 2.73
CA SER A 30 1.00 -22.34 4.18
C SER A 30 0.33 -21.02 4.58
N ASP A 31 -0.33 -21.00 5.74
CA ASP A 31 -0.90 -19.77 6.29
C ASP A 31 0.15 -18.68 6.55
N VAL A 32 1.40 -19.08 6.81
CA VAL A 32 2.52 -18.16 7.02
C VAL A 32 2.88 -17.45 5.72
N GLU A 33 3.10 -18.21 4.66
CA GLU A 33 3.39 -17.64 3.33
C GLU A 33 2.27 -16.74 2.85
N ARG A 34 1.01 -17.12 3.12
CA ARG A 34 -0.15 -16.29 2.78
C ARG A 34 -0.13 -14.95 3.50
N LYS A 35 0.05 -14.96 4.83
CA LYS A 35 0.12 -13.72 5.62
C LYS A 35 1.26 -12.82 5.17
N GLN A 36 2.40 -13.42 4.81
CA GLN A 36 3.55 -12.68 4.29
C GLN A 36 3.21 -11.98 2.97
N VAL A 37 2.63 -12.70 2.01
CA VAL A 37 2.18 -12.13 0.72
C VAL A 37 1.12 -11.04 0.93
N ASP A 38 0.17 -11.26 1.84
CA ASP A 38 -0.87 -10.29 2.16
C ASP A 38 -0.28 -9.01 2.75
N HIS A 39 0.61 -9.11 3.75
CA HIS A 39 1.27 -7.95 4.36
C HIS A 39 2.13 -7.17 3.38
N TRP A 40 2.89 -7.87 2.53
CA TRP A 40 3.71 -7.26 1.49
C TRP A 40 2.87 -6.47 0.48
N PHE A 41 1.79 -7.06 -0.02
CA PHE A 41 0.93 -6.41 -1.01
C PHE A 41 0.09 -5.28 -0.40
N LEU A 42 -0.44 -5.47 0.82
CA LEU A 42 -1.11 -4.41 1.56
C LEU A 42 -0.16 -3.26 1.87
N GLY A 43 1.10 -3.56 2.19
CA GLY A 43 2.16 -2.57 2.36
C GLY A 43 2.33 -1.72 1.11
N ALA A 44 2.44 -2.35 -0.07
CA ALA A 44 2.54 -1.65 -1.36
C ALA A 44 1.35 -0.71 -1.63
N ILE A 45 0.12 -1.17 -1.36
CA ILE A 45 -1.09 -0.33 -1.50
C ILE A 45 -1.08 0.81 -0.47
N GLY A 46 -0.65 0.50 0.76
CA GLY A 46 -0.64 1.41 1.90
C GLY A 46 0.34 2.58 1.76
N LEU A 47 1.34 2.48 0.89
CA LEU A 47 2.26 3.60 0.60
C LEU A 47 1.52 4.86 0.12
N ALA A 48 0.34 4.72 -0.48
CA ALA A 48 -0.47 5.87 -0.89
C ALA A 48 -1.06 6.65 0.29
N LEU A 49 -1.00 6.11 1.51
CA LEU A 49 -1.65 6.65 2.70
C LEU A 49 -0.67 7.23 3.72
N ILE A 50 0.63 7.12 3.49
CA ILE A 50 1.68 7.63 4.38
C ILE A 50 2.31 8.91 3.83
N PRO A 51 2.97 9.74 4.65
CA PRO A 51 3.66 10.92 4.18
C PRO A 51 4.67 10.62 3.06
N ALA A 52 4.70 11.47 2.03
CA ALA A 52 5.48 11.26 0.81
C ALA A 52 7.00 11.16 1.06
N ASP A 53 7.49 11.85 2.10
CA ASP A 53 8.89 11.87 2.49
C ASP A 53 9.39 10.52 2.99
N ILE A 54 8.52 9.70 3.61
CA ILE A 54 8.86 8.40 4.19
C ILE A 54 8.50 7.18 3.32
N VAL A 55 7.93 7.39 2.13
CA VAL A 55 7.48 6.30 1.25
C VAL A 55 8.62 5.34 0.90
N GLU A 56 9.77 5.88 0.54
CA GLU A 56 10.93 5.08 0.13
C GLU A 56 11.49 4.22 1.26
N SER A 57 11.76 4.81 2.42
CA SER A 57 12.26 4.07 3.58
C SER A 57 11.26 3.01 4.05
N THR A 58 9.96 3.34 4.05
CA THR A 58 8.91 2.38 4.42
C THR A 58 8.85 1.20 3.46
N TRP A 59 9.01 1.44 2.15
CA TRP A 59 9.02 0.35 1.18
C TRP A 59 10.25 -0.55 1.33
N VAL A 60 11.43 0.00 1.61
CA VAL A 60 12.64 -0.77 1.90
C VAL A 60 12.43 -1.69 3.10
N ASP A 61 11.81 -1.19 4.18
CA ASP A 61 11.49 -2.00 5.36
C ASP A 61 10.50 -3.14 5.02
N ILE A 62 9.47 -2.86 4.23
CA ILE A 62 8.51 -3.88 3.78
C ILE A 62 9.19 -4.93 2.92
N ILE A 63 10.10 -4.54 2.02
CA ILE A 63 10.88 -5.49 1.22
C ILE A 63 11.66 -6.42 2.14
N TYR A 64 12.36 -5.87 3.12
CA TYR A 64 13.20 -6.63 4.04
C TYR A 64 12.40 -7.62 4.91
N LEU A 65 11.23 -7.19 5.40
CA LEU A 65 10.44 -7.97 6.37
C LEU A 65 9.44 -8.93 5.73
N HIS A 66 8.90 -8.59 4.56
CA HIS A 66 7.69 -9.21 4.05
C HIS A 66 7.79 -9.72 2.60
N THR A 67 8.88 -9.49 1.86
CA THR A 67 9.00 -10.03 0.50
C THR A 67 8.85 -11.56 0.51
N PRO A 68 7.87 -12.13 -0.22
CA PRO A 68 7.71 -13.58 -0.35
C PRO A 68 8.87 -14.20 -1.11
N ASP A 69 9.23 -15.45 -0.78
CA ASP A 69 10.22 -16.24 -1.53
C ASP A 69 9.63 -16.73 -2.87
N TYR A 70 9.47 -15.81 -3.80
CA TYR A 70 8.97 -16.05 -5.14
C TYR A 70 9.60 -15.08 -6.13
N VAL A 71 10.06 -15.60 -7.27
CA VAL A 71 10.75 -14.79 -8.30
C VAL A 71 9.91 -13.60 -8.77
N GLY A 72 8.59 -13.77 -8.88
CA GLY A 72 7.70 -12.66 -9.25
C GLY A 72 7.64 -11.54 -8.21
N ALA A 73 7.92 -11.81 -6.93
CA ALA A 73 7.95 -10.78 -5.90
C ALA A 73 9.11 -9.80 -6.14
N VAL A 74 10.27 -10.28 -6.58
CA VAL A 74 11.40 -9.44 -6.99
C VAL A 74 11.01 -8.55 -8.18
N THR A 75 10.39 -9.14 -9.20
CA THR A 75 9.88 -8.37 -10.36
C THR A 75 8.85 -7.31 -9.97
N PHE A 76 8.00 -7.59 -8.98
CA PHE A 76 7.05 -6.61 -8.45
C PHE A 76 7.75 -5.50 -7.66
N ASN A 77 8.73 -5.84 -6.83
CA ASN A 77 9.52 -4.87 -6.08
C ASN A 77 10.22 -3.88 -7.02
N ASP A 78 10.90 -4.39 -8.05
CA ASP A 78 11.56 -3.57 -9.07
C ASP A 78 10.57 -2.66 -9.79
N TYR A 79 9.41 -3.22 -10.17
CA TYR A 79 8.34 -2.45 -10.78
C TYR A 79 7.85 -1.32 -9.87
N LEU A 80 7.63 -1.59 -8.58
CA LEU A 80 7.16 -0.58 -7.64
C LEU A 80 8.19 0.54 -7.44
N VAL A 81 9.47 0.18 -7.32
CA VAL A 81 10.59 1.12 -7.21
C VAL A 81 10.66 2.04 -8.43
N GLN A 82 10.71 1.46 -9.62
CA GLN A 82 10.84 2.20 -10.89
C GLN A 82 9.59 2.99 -11.28
N THR A 83 8.43 2.66 -10.73
CA THR A 83 7.17 3.30 -11.13
C THR A 83 6.67 4.31 -10.11
N TYR A 84 6.89 4.07 -8.82
CA TYR A 84 6.20 4.81 -7.75
C TYR A 84 7.09 5.25 -6.59
N VAL A 85 8.16 4.53 -6.22
CA VAL A 85 8.81 4.72 -4.90
C VAL A 85 10.08 5.57 -4.97
N ASP A 86 10.96 5.32 -5.94
CA ASP A 86 12.25 6.00 -6.01
C ASP A 86 12.07 7.44 -6.50
N LYS A 87 12.43 8.43 -5.68
CA LYS A 87 12.21 9.84 -6.01
C LYS A 87 13.01 10.32 -7.21
N ASP A 88 14.15 9.69 -7.50
CA ASP A 88 15.06 10.13 -8.54
C ASP A 88 14.80 9.47 -9.89
N VAL A 89 14.24 8.25 -9.89
CA VAL A 89 14.04 7.47 -11.13
C VAL A 89 12.62 6.98 -11.37
N SER A 90 11.68 7.20 -10.43
CA SER A 90 10.31 6.74 -10.62
C SER A 90 9.59 7.45 -11.76
N LEU A 91 8.77 6.69 -12.49
CA LEU A 91 7.95 7.22 -13.57
C LEU A 91 6.91 8.25 -13.10
N PHE A 92 6.41 8.08 -11.87
CA PHE A 92 5.42 8.98 -11.29
C PHE A 92 5.94 9.56 -9.98
N GLU A 93 6.03 10.89 -9.93
CA GLU A 93 6.27 11.63 -8.69
C GLU A 93 5.29 11.20 -7.59
N ILE A 94 5.81 11.05 -6.36
CA ILE A 94 5.06 10.50 -5.22
C ILE A 94 3.78 11.31 -4.98
N GLU A 95 3.88 12.63 -5.09
CA GLU A 95 2.81 13.61 -4.91
C GLU A 95 1.63 13.39 -5.86
N THR A 96 1.87 12.75 -7.01
CA THR A 96 0.83 12.53 -8.04
C THR A 96 -0.14 11.41 -7.64
N TRP A 97 0.33 10.40 -6.92
CA TRP A 97 -0.46 9.20 -6.60
C TRP A 97 -0.69 9.02 -5.09
N ASN A 98 0.11 9.66 -4.25
CA ASN A 98 -0.04 9.66 -2.80
C ASN A 98 -1.27 10.49 -2.38
N ALA A 99 -2.09 9.90 -1.53
CA ALA A 99 -3.34 10.47 -1.05
C ALA A 99 -3.26 10.99 0.39
N ASN A 100 -2.12 10.86 1.09
CA ASN A 100 -1.99 11.19 2.51
C ASN A 100 -2.43 12.63 2.80
N ASN A 101 -1.87 13.60 2.09
CA ASN A 101 -2.20 15.01 2.28
C ASN A 101 -3.65 15.33 1.93
N ALA A 102 -4.19 14.71 0.87
CA ALA A 102 -5.60 14.91 0.50
C ALA A 102 -6.52 14.41 1.61
N ILE A 103 -6.24 13.23 2.16
CA ILE A 103 -6.98 12.65 3.28
C ILE A 103 -6.88 13.55 4.51
N LEU A 104 -5.67 13.96 4.90
CA LEU A 104 -5.47 14.83 6.07
C LEU A 104 -6.23 16.16 5.96
N ASN A 105 -6.33 16.71 4.75
CA ASN A 105 -7.06 17.95 4.48
C ASN A 105 -8.59 17.78 4.44
N ASP A 106 -9.08 16.59 4.04
CA ASP A 106 -10.51 16.24 4.01
C ASP A 106 -11.02 15.64 5.33
N LEU A 107 -10.14 15.28 6.27
CA LEU A 107 -10.56 14.90 7.61
C LEU A 107 -11.34 16.07 8.23
N PRO A 108 -12.51 15.82 8.86
CA PRO A 108 -13.24 16.87 9.54
C PRO A 108 -12.30 17.49 10.58
N ARG A 109 -11.86 18.72 10.32
CA ARG A 109 -11.12 19.52 11.29
C ARG A 109 -11.97 19.49 12.54
N THR A 110 -11.48 18.87 13.60
CA THR A 110 -12.14 18.82 14.90
C THR A 110 -12.15 20.22 15.49
N ASN A 111 -12.95 21.12 14.90
CA ASN A 111 -13.25 22.43 15.42
C ASN A 111 -14.56 22.29 16.22
N ASN A 112 -14.42 22.16 17.52
CA ASN A 112 -15.29 22.77 18.52
C ASN A 112 -16.79 22.39 18.54
N HIS A 113 -17.24 21.25 17.99
CA HIS A 113 -18.60 20.78 18.30
C HIS A 113 -18.80 20.38 19.77
N VAL A 114 -17.72 20.27 20.55
CA VAL A 114 -17.79 20.08 22.01
C VAL A 114 -17.95 21.41 22.76
N GLU A 115 -17.57 22.55 22.18
CA GLU A 115 -17.76 23.86 22.85
C GLU A 115 -19.23 24.30 22.84
N GLY A 116 -20.02 23.85 21.86
CA GLY A 116 -21.46 24.15 21.79
C GLY A 116 -22.36 23.33 22.74
N TYR A 117 -21.82 22.30 23.40
CA TYR A 117 -22.60 21.49 24.36
C TYR A 117 -22.59 22.09 25.77
N ASN A 118 -21.53 22.80 26.15
CA ASN A 118 -21.41 23.44 27.47
C ASN A 118 -22.11 24.80 27.56
N SER A 119 -22.33 25.51 26.46
CA SER A 119 -23.07 26.80 26.47
C SER A 119 -24.58 26.64 26.61
N ARG A 120 -25.09 25.41 26.65
CA ARG A 120 -26.51 25.10 26.93
C ARG A 120 -26.75 24.68 28.39
N LEU A 121 -25.72 24.68 29.22
CA LEU A 121 -25.78 24.35 30.65
C LEU A 121 -25.64 25.60 31.55
N GLU A 122 -25.65 26.81 30.99
CA GLU A 122 -25.77 28.08 31.72
C GLU A 122 -27.19 28.66 31.59
#